data_AF-A0A969A7R8-F1
#
_entry.id   AF-A0A969A7R8-F1
#
_cell.length_a   1.000
_cell.length_b   1.000
_cell.length_c   1.000
_cell.angle_alpha   90.00
_cell.angle_beta   90.00
_cell.angle_gamma   90.00
#
_symmetry.space_group_name_H-M   'P 1'
#
loop_
_entity.id
_entity.type
_entity.pdbx_description
1 polymer ?
#
loop_
_entity_poly.entity_id
_entity_poly.type
_entity_poly.pdbx_seq_one_letter_code
_entity_poly.pdbx_strand_id
1 'polypeptide(L)'
;MKNALSEIKRLGKSKPKKPKQLDIREFLNMVILFTYSVILEESNFKQFCEMEEVSEEVAGKLKDFAQTKSFISYVTSPVFAITANPEYTLQIPTREKAKDESEKFGLVILKNLVEDLETQSVESVCIKAEEIMQTFLEMNDAQIADEISQLFGDIPI
;
A
#
# COMPACT_ATOMS: atom_id res chain seq x y z
N MET A 1 43.07 -36.42 -3.75
CA MET A 1 41.74 -36.14 -3.16
C MET A 1 41.75 -35.00 -2.10
N LYS A 2 42.70 -34.05 -2.13
CA LYS A 2 42.74 -32.94 -1.14
C LYS A 2 41.91 -31.70 -1.51
N ASN A 3 41.37 -31.61 -2.73
CA ASN A 3 40.68 -30.40 -3.23
C ASN A 3 39.14 -30.45 -3.15
N ALA A 4 38.54 -31.64 -3.03
CA ALA A 4 37.08 -31.78 -3.01
C ALA A 4 36.46 -31.37 -1.66
N LEU A 5 37.15 -31.63 -0.54
CA LEU A 5 36.65 -31.31 0.81
C LEU A 5 36.66 -29.80 1.12
N SER A 6 37.58 -29.04 0.51
CA SER A 6 37.65 -27.58 0.65
C SER A 6 36.54 -26.84 -0.10
N GLU A 7 36.10 -27.35 -1.25
CA GLU A 7 34.97 -26.80 -2.00
C GLU A 7 33.63 -27.07 -1.30
N ILE A 8 33.47 -28.26 -0.71
CA ILE A 8 32.26 -28.61 0.07
C ILE A 8 32.11 -27.74 1.32
N LYS A 9 33.22 -27.40 2.01
CA LYS A 9 33.19 -26.43 3.13
C LYS A 9 32.84 -25.00 2.69
N ARG A 10 33.02 -24.66 1.41
CA ARG A 10 32.72 -23.33 0.85
C ARG A 10 31.24 -23.19 0.49
N LEU A 11 30.61 -24.27 0.02
CA LEU A 11 29.17 -24.34 -0.26
C LEU A 11 28.30 -24.29 1.01
N GLY A 12 28.82 -24.75 2.16
CA GLY A 12 28.13 -24.63 3.46
C GLY A 12 28.30 -23.30 4.19
N LYS A 13 29.03 -22.32 3.61
CA LYS A 13 29.38 -21.04 4.26
C LYS A 13 28.77 -19.80 3.62
N SER A 14 27.93 -19.94 2.60
CA SER A 14 27.01 -18.84 2.27
C SER A 14 25.90 -18.85 3.32
N LYS A 15 26.06 -18.04 4.38
CA LYS A 15 24.88 -17.62 5.15
C LYS A 15 23.82 -17.20 4.13
N PRO A 16 22.56 -17.70 4.20
CA PRO A 16 21.52 -17.22 3.30
C PRO A 16 21.56 -15.69 3.40
N LYS A 17 21.82 -15.03 2.26
CA LYS A 17 21.75 -13.56 2.22
C LYS A 17 20.36 -13.22 2.73
N LYS A 18 20.27 -12.48 3.85
CA LYS A 18 18.97 -12.01 4.33
C LYS A 18 18.23 -11.43 3.12
N PRO A 19 17.01 -11.88 2.83
CA PRO A 19 16.27 -11.36 1.70
C PRO A 19 16.26 -9.84 1.80
N LYS A 20 16.59 -9.15 0.70
CA LYS A 20 16.46 -7.70 0.66
C LYS A 20 14.99 -7.38 0.93
N GLN A 21 14.72 -6.67 2.02
CA GLN A 21 13.40 -6.11 2.26
C GLN A 21 13.06 -5.18 1.10
N LEU A 22 11.78 -5.15 0.73
CA LEU A 22 11.28 -4.18 -0.22
C LEU A 22 11.37 -2.78 0.41
N ASP A 23 11.54 -1.74 -0.39
CA ASP A 23 11.35 -0.38 0.13
C ASP A 23 9.85 -0.11 0.32
N ILE A 24 9.49 0.76 1.27
CA ILE A 24 8.09 1.11 1.55
C ILE A 24 7.40 1.71 0.32
N ARG A 25 8.12 2.51 -0.47
CA ARG A 25 7.60 3.09 -1.71
C ARG A 25 7.37 2.03 -2.78
N GLU A 26 8.29 1.07 -2.89
CA GLU A 26 8.11 -0.09 -3.76
C GLU A 26 6.86 -0.89 -3.35
N PHE A 27 6.62 -1.09 -2.06
CA PHE A 27 5.45 -1.83 -1.55
C PHE A 27 4.15 -1.09 -1.86
N LEU A 28 4.12 0.21 -1.56
CA LEU A 28 3.00 1.11 -1.87
C LEU A 28 2.64 1.07 -3.35
N ASN A 29 3.63 1.18 -4.23
CA ASN A 29 3.40 1.11 -5.67
C ASN A 29 2.81 -0.23 -6.09
N MET A 30 3.24 -1.34 -5.49
CA MET A 30 2.66 -2.66 -5.79
C MET A 30 1.20 -2.76 -5.35
N VAL A 31 0.84 -2.23 -4.18
CA VAL A 31 -0.55 -2.19 -3.70
C VAL A 31 -1.42 -1.35 -4.64
N ILE A 32 -0.98 -0.14 -5.00
CA ILE A 32 -1.72 0.76 -5.90
C ILE A 32 -1.91 0.14 -7.29
N LEU A 33 -0.85 -0.46 -7.85
CA LEU A 33 -0.93 -1.11 -9.16
C LEU A 33 -1.90 -2.30 -9.12
N PHE A 34 -1.85 -3.09 -8.06
CA PHE A 34 -2.77 -4.20 -7.90
C PHE A 34 -4.23 -3.73 -7.80
N THR A 35 -4.55 -2.77 -6.92
CA THR A 35 -5.94 -2.29 -6.77
C THR A 35 -6.49 -1.70 -8.07
N TYR A 36 -5.68 -0.96 -8.83
CA TYR A 36 -6.03 -0.50 -10.16
C TYR A 36 -6.27 -1.65 -11.15
N SER A 37 -5.40 -2.66 -11.16
CA SER A 37 -5.54 -3.82 -12.06
C SER A 37 -6.82 -4.61 -11.80
N VAL A 38 -7.30 -4.66 -10.54
CA VAL A 38 -8.56 -5.34 -10.22
C VAL A 38 -9.75 -4.58 -10.79
N ILE A 39 -9.76 -3.24 -10.76
CA ILE A 39 -10.91 -2.47 -11.22
C ILE A 39 -10.87 -2.18 -12.73
N LEU A 40 -9.69 -1.90 -13.29
CA LEU A 40 -9.55 -1.49 -14.69
C LEU A 40 -9.55 -2.67 -15.66
N GLU A 41 -9.10 -3.85 -15.24
CA GLU A 41 -9.16 -5.04 -16.08
C GLU A 41 -10.52 -5.73 -15.92
N GLU A 42 -11.32 -5.73 -16.99
CA GLU A 42 -12.72 -6.17 -16.91
C GLU A 42 -12.90 -7.62 -16.42
N SER A 43 -11.95 -8.52 -16.73
CA SER A 43 -11.95 -9.89 -16.21
C SER A 43 -11.75 -9.95 -14.71
N ASN A 44 -10.81 -9.17 -14.18
CA ASN A 44 -10.49 -9.15 -12.75
C ASN A 44 -11.62 -8.47 -11.98
N PHE A 45 -12.20 -7.41 -12.56
CA PHE A 45 -13.30 -6.69 -11.95
C PHE A 45 -14.54 -7.58 -11.81
N LYS A 46 -14.91 -8.31 -12.87
CA LYS A 46 -16.01 -9.27 -12.82
C LYS A 46 -15.76 -10.34 -11.77
N GLN A 47 -14.56 -10.92 -11.76
CA GLN A 47 -14.20 -11.92 -10.76
C GLN A 47 -14.28 -11.37 -9.33
N PHE A 48 -13.78 -10.16 -9.09
CA PHE A 48 -13.87 -9.51 -7.79
C PHE A 48 -15.33 -9.27 -7.37
N CYS A 49 -16.17 -8.71 -8.25
CA CYS A 49 -17.58 -8.48 -7.95
C CYS A 49 -18.34 -9.78 -7.68
N GLU A 50 -18.05 -10.86 -8.40
CA GLU A 50 -18.65 -12.17 -8.16
C GLU A 50 -18.20 -12.75 -6.81
N MET A 51 -16.92 -12.65 -6.49
CA MET A 51 -16.37 -13.20 -5.23
C MET A 51 -16.87 -12.46 -3.98
N GLU A 52 -17.03 -11.14 -4.08
CA GLU A 52 -17.45 -10.28 -2.97
C GLU A 52 -18.95 -9.97 -3.00
N GLU A 53 -19.72 -10.64 -3.86
CA GLU A 53 -21.17 -10.47 -4.00
C GLU A 53 -21.62 -9.01 -4.21
N VAL A 54 -20.82 -8.24 -4.96
CA VAL A 54 -21.03 -6.80 -5.17
C VAL A 54 -22.26 -6.57 -6.07
N SER A 55 -23.22 -5.77 -5.59
CA SER A 55 -24.39 -5.40 -6.38
C SER A 55 -24.03 -4.57 -7.62
N GLU A 56 -24.87 -4.62 -8.66
CA GLU A 56 -24.64 -3.84 -9.89
C GLU A 56 -24.55 -2.32 -9.62
N GLU A 57 -25.33 -1.81 -8.66
CA GLU A 57 -25.27 -0.40 -8.25
C GLU A 57 -23.88 -0.05 -7.68
N VAL A 58 -23.39 -0.85 -6.74
CA VAL A 58 -22.09 -0.62 -6.09
C VAL A 58 -20.94 -0.86 -7.07
N ALA A 59 -21.08 -1.83 -7.97
CA ALA A 59 -20.12 -2.04 -9.06
C ALA A 59 -20.03 -0.83 -9.99
N GLY A 60 -21.15 -0.17 -10.28
CA GLY A 60 -21.19 1.12 -10.99
C GLY A 60 -20.42 2.20 -10.23
N LYS A 61 -20.73 2.38 -8.95
CA LYS A 61 -20.04 3.35 -8.07
C LYS A 61 -18.54 3.10 -7.97
N LEU A 62 -18.10 1.83 -7.90
CA LEU A 62 -16.69 1.44 -7.88
C LEU A 62 -15.96 1.90 -9.14
N LYS A 63 -16.56 1.68 -10.31
CA LYS A 63 -15.98 2.12 -11.59
C LYS A 63 -15.91 3.64 -11.67
N ASP A 64 -16.96 4.32 -11.25
CA ASP A 64 -17.00 5.79 -11.24
C ASP A 64 -15.94 6.35 -10.29
N PHE A 65 -15.84 5.79 -9.08
CA PHE A 65 -14.86 6.20 -8.08
C PHE A 65 -13.41 5.97 -8.56
N ALA A 66 -13.13 4.83 -9.20
CA ALA A 66 -11.78 4.51 -9.70
C ALA A 66 -11.28 5.45 -10.81
N GLN A 67 -12.18 6.17 -11.48
CA GLN A 67 -11.83 7.20 -12.48
C GLN A 67 -11.55 8.57 -11.85
N THR A 68 -11.81 8.74 -10.55
CA THR A 68 -11.55 10.00 -9.86
C THR A 68 -10.09 10.13 -9.47
N LYS A 69 -9.64 11.38 -9.28
CA LYS A 69 -8.31 11.68 -8.70
C LYS A 69 -8.19 11.17 -7.25
N SER A 70 -9.30 10.99 -6.56
CA SER A 70 -9.38 10.64 -5.14
C SER A 70 -9.16 9.15 -4.88
N PHE A 71 -9.22 8.30 -5.92
CA PHE A 71 -8.95 6.87 -5.81
C PHE A 71 -7.55 6.58 -5.23
N ILE A 72 -6.53 7.29 -5.72
CA ILE A 72 -5.17 7.15 -5.20
C ILE A 72 -5.13 7.51 -3.71
N SER A 73 -5.72 8.64 -3.32
CA SER A 73 -5.79 9.07 -1.91
C SER A 73 -6.46 8.03 -1.01
N TYR A 74 -7.54 7.39 -1.49
CA TYR A 74 -8.23 6.33 -0.76
C TYR A 74 -7.35 5.08 -0.60
N VAL A 75 -6.64 4.67 -1.65
CA VAL A 75 -5.75 3.49 -1.57
C VAL A 75 -4.52 3.77 -0.71
N THR A 76 -3.97 4.98 -0.76
CA THR A 76 -2.75 5.32 -0.02
C THR A 76 -3.00 5.56 1.46
N SER A 77 -4.17 6.08 1.84
CA SER A 77 -4.43 6.48 3.23
C SER A 77 -4.35 5.35 4.26
N PRO A 78 -4.88 4.12 4.04
CA PRO A 78 -4.74 3.02 4.99
C PRO A 78 -3.30 2.54 5.12
N VAL A 79 -2.54 2.55 4.01
CA VAL A 79 -1.12 2.15 4.07
C VAL A 79 -0.34 3.14 4.92
N PHE A 80 -0.57 4.44 4.72
CA PHE A 80 0.07 5.48 5.51
C PHE A 80 -0.32 5.43 6.99
N ALA A 81 -1.60 5.23 7.29
CA ALA A 81 -2.09 5.08 8.67
C ALA A 81 -1.38 3.94 9.42
N ILE A 82 -1.13 2.81 8.75
CA ILE A 82 -0.41 1.68 9.35
C ILE A 82 1.08 2.02 9.52
N THR A 83 1.68 2.76 8.58
CA THR A 83 3.12 3.10 8.66
C THR A 83 3.44 4.20 9.65
N ALA A 84 2.50 5.11 9.91
CA ALA A 84 2.64 6.22 10.86
C ALA A 84 2.22 5.85 12.29
N ASN A 85 1.55 4.72 12.48
CA ASN A 85 1.15 4.27 13.80
C ASN A 85 2.29 3.48 14.48
N PRO A 86 2.89 3.98 15.58
CA PRO A 86 3.99 3.29 16.26
C PRO A 86 3.58 1.93 16.86
N GLU A 87 2.28 1.68 17.06
CA GLU A 87 1.75 0.38 17.50
C GLU A 87 1.71 -0.65 16.37
N TYR A 88 1.67 -0.19 15.11
CA TYR A 88 1.70 -1.06 13.94
C TYR A 88 3.09 -0.98 13.31
N THR A 89 3.97 -1.90 13.70
CA THR A 89 5.19 -2.11 12.92
C THR A 89 4.80 -2.79 11.61
N LEU A 90 4.57 -2.01 10.54
CA LEU A 90 4.39 -2.58 9.19
C LEU A 90 5.67 -3.35 8.85
N GLN A 91 5.63 -4.67 8.99
CA GLN A 91 6.74 -5.52 8.58
C GLN A 91 6.73 -5.55 7.06
N ILE A 92 7.51 -4.67 6.44
CA ILE A 92 7.64 -4.64 4.98
C ILE A 92 8.09 -6.03 4.52
N PRO A 93 7.32 -6.68 3.62
CA PRO A 93 7.63 -8.03 3.22
C PRO A 93 8.99 -8.10 2.52
N THR A 94 9.58 -9.28 2.59
CA THR A 94 10.69 -9.64 1.71
C THR A 94 10.22 -9.64 0.26
N ARG A 95 11.11 -9.34 -0.70
CA ARG A 95 10.77 -9.37 -2.14
C ARG A 95 9.99 -10.62 -2.60
N GLU A 96 10.30 -11.78 -2.04
CA GLU A 96 9.62 -13.05 -2.37
C GLU A 96 8.13 -13.09 -1.96
N LYS A 97 7.76 -12.36 -0.90
CA LYS A 97 6.39 -12.28 -0.36
C LYS A 97 5.65 -11.00 -0.74
N ALA A 98 6.37 -10.03 -1.31
CA ALA A 98 5.85 -8.70 -1.58
C ALA A 98 4.61 -8.74 -2.48
N LYS A 99 4.61 -9.61 -3.50
CA LYS A 99 3.46 -9.80 -4.38
C LYS A 99 2.23 -10.23 -3.59
N ASP A 100 2.26 -11.42 -3.00
CA ASP A 100 1.13 -11.99 -2.25
C ASP A 100 0.61 -11.05 -1.15
N GLU A 101 1.49 -10.37 -0.43
CA GLU A 101 1.08 -9.43 0.62
C GLU A 101 0.50 -8.13 0.06
N SER A 102 1.05 -7.61 -1.04
CA SER A 102 0.46 -6.44 -1.72
C SER A 102 -0.92 -6.74 -2.30
N GLU A 103 -1.14 -7.95 -2.83
CA GLU A 103 -2.44 -8.39 -3.36
C GLU A 103 -3.47 -8.51 -2.24
N LYS A 104 -3.11 -9.18 -1.13
CA LYS A 104 -3.97 -9.28 0.05
C LYS A 104 -4.34 -7.91 0.60
N PHE A 105 -3.36 -7.02 0.73
CA PHE A 105 -3.59 -5.70 1.25
C PHE A 105 -4.48 -4.87 0.32
N GLY A 106 -4.23 -4.94 -0.99
CA GLY A 106 -5.08 -4.29 -1.98
C GLY A 106 -6.51 -4.81 -1.99
N LEU A 107 -6.73 -6.13 -1.85
CA LEU A 107 -8.07 -6.68 -1.74
C LEU A 107 -8.82 -6.18 -0.50
N VAL A 108 -8.13 -6.03 0.64
CA VAL A 108 -8.73 -5.45 1.85
C VAL A 108 -9.17 -4.01 1.61
N ILE A 109 -8.34 -3.20 0.94
CA ILE A 109 -8.71 -1.82 0.57
C ILE A 109 -9.96 -1.81 -0.31
N LEU A 110 -10.03 -2.71 -1.30
CA LEU A 110 -11.18 -2.79 -2.21
C LEU A 110 -12.46 -3.23 -1.50
N LYS A 111 -12.38 -4.16 -0.55
CA LYS A 111 -13.53 -4.57 0.28
C LYS A 111 -14.05 -3.40 1.12
N ASN A 112 -13.16 -2.66 1.77
CA ASN A 112 -13.56 -1.48 2.55
C ASN A 112 -14.21 -0.41 1.65
N LEU A 113 -13.70 -0.26 0.42
CA LEU A 113 -14.30 0.66 -0.56
C LEU A 113 -15.70 0.22 -0.98
N VAL A 114 -15.94 -1.09 -1.16
CA VAL A 114 -17.28 -1.64 -1.41
C VAL A 114 -18.22 -1.28 -0.26
N GLU A 115 -17.83 -1.55 0.98
CA GLU A 115 -18.63 -1.24 2.18
C GLU A 115 -18.93 0.27 2.32
N ASP A 116 -17.95 1.12 2.03
CA ASP A 116 -18.15 2.58 2.01
C ASP A 116 -19.18 2.98 0.91
N LEU A 117 -19.10 2.41 -0.30
CA LEU A 117 -19.99 2.75 -1.43
C LEU A 117 -21.38 2.12 -1.35
N GLU A 118 -21.57 1.10 -0.52
CA GLU A 118 -22.89 0.58 -0.15
C GLU A 118 -23.70 1.61 0.64
N THR A 119 -23.01 2.40 1.48
CA THR A 119 -23.65 3.30 2.44
C THR A 119 -23.55 4.78 2.05
N GLN A 120 -22.64 5.14 1.16
CA GLN A 120 -22.32 6.52 0.80
C GLN A 120 -22.33 6.74 -0.72
N SER A 121 -22.41 8.02 -1.12
CA SER A 121 -22.21 8.42 -2.52
C SER A 121 -20.71 8.43 -2.88
N VAL A 122 -20.41 8.29 -4.18
CA VAL A 122 -19.04 8.42 -4.71
C VAL A 122 -18.39 9.74 -4.27
N GLU A 123 -19.15 10.84 -4.34
CA GLU A 123 -18.69 12.17 -3.93
C GLU A 123 -18.29 12.24 -2.45
N SER A 124 -19.11 11.64 -1.56
CA SER A 124 -18.82 11.59 -0.13
C SER A 124 -17.53 10.82 0.16
N VAL A 125 -17.33 9.68 -0.52
CA VAL A 125 -16.11 8.88 -0.38
C VAL A 125 -14.88 9.63 -0.92
N CYS A 126 -15.02 10.39 -2.03
CA CYS A 126 -13.95 11.25 -2.55
C CYS A 126 -13.52 12.30 -1.54
N ILE A 127 -14.47 13.02 -0.93
CA ILE A 127 -14.19 14.05 0.08
C ILE A 127 -13.45 13.43 1.26
N LYS A 128 -13.99 12.33 1.82
CA LYS A 128 -13.35 11.60 2.93
C LYS A 128 -11.92 11.18 2.60
N ALA A 129 -11.68 10.65 1.40
CA ALA A 129 -10.36 10.22 0.95
C ALA A 129 -9.35 11.39 0.88
N GLU A 130 -9.81 12.54 0.38
CA GLU A 130 -9.00 13.76 0.27
C GLU A 130 -8.70 14.38 1.63
N GLU A 131 -9.68 14.45 2.54
CA GLU A 131 -9.50 14.97 3.89
C GLU A 131 -8.50 14.15 4.71
N ILE A 132 -8.57 12.82 4.65
CA ILE A 132 -7.62 11.94 5.34
C ILE A 132 -6.20 12.15 4.79
N MET A 133 -6.06 12.25 3.47
CA MET A 133 -4.75 12.47 2.84
C MET A 133 -4.19 13.86 3.18
N GLN A 134 -5.04 14.88 3.20
CA GLN A 134 -4.65 16.24 3.57
C GLN A 134 -4.18 16.30 5.04
N THR A 135 -4.93 15.67 5.95
CA THR A 135 -4.56 15.57 7.37
C THR A 135 -3.21 14.88 7.54
N PHE A 136 -2.95 13.81 6.78
CA PHE A 136 -1.65 13.14 6.80
C PHE A 136 -0.51 14.04 6.30
N LEU A 137 -0.71 14.77 5.21
CA LEU A 137 0.29 15.70 4.69
C LEU A 137 0.60 16.79 5.72
N GLU A 138 -0.43 17.36 6.35
CA GLU A 138 -0.28 18.37 7.40
C GLU A 138 0.43 17.83 8.66
N MET A 139 0.13 16.60 9.08
CA MET A 139 0.82 15.95 10.19
C MET A 139 2.29 15.67 9.89
N ASN A 140 2.62 15.22 8.68
CA ASN A 140 4.01 15.03 8.28
C ASN A 140 4.73 16.37 8.12
N ASP A 141 4.11 17.38 7.53
CA ASP A 141 4.72 18.71 7.42
C ASP A 141 4.99 19.30 8.81
N ALA A 142 4.10 19.11 9.78
CA ALA A 142 4.31 19.51 11.17
C ALA A 142 5.41 18.70 11.88
N GLN A 143 5.50 17.38 11.66
CA GLN A 143 6.56 16.54 12.24
C GLN A 143 7.93 16.74 11.56
N ILE A 144 7.94 16.97 10.24
CA ILE A 144 9.12 17.37 9.46
C ILE A 144 9.61 18.75 9.90
N ALA A 145 8.71 19.69 10.22
CA ALA A 145 9.07 21.03 10.69
C ALA A 145 9.80 21.01 12.05
N ASP A 146 9.43 20.11 12.97
CA ASP A 146 10.12 19.94 14.25
C ASP A 146 11.48 19.23 14.08
N GLU A 147 11.57 18.20 13.24
CA GLU A 147 12.84 17.52 12.97
C GLU A 147 13.82 18.40 12.19
N ILE A 148 13.36 19.19 11.21
CA ILE A 148 14.19 20.14 10.45
C ILE A 148 14.55 21.38 11.30
N SER A 149 13.65 21.91 12.14
CA SER A 149 14.03 23.00 13.07
C SER A 149 15.06 22.55 14.11
N GLN A 150 15.04 21.29 14.53
CA GLN A 150 16.08 20.72 15.40
C GLN A 150 17.38 20.38 14.65
N LEU A 151 17.32 19.98 13.36
CA LEU A 151 18.49 19.67 12.54
C LEU A 151 19.16 20.92 11.90
N PHE A 152 18.42 22.01 11.69
CA PHE A 152 18.87 23.18 10.92
C PHE A 152 18.61 24.53 11.63
N GLY A 153 18.31 24.53 12.92
CA GLY A 153 17.98 25.71 13.73
C GLY A 153 19.03 26.84 13.81
N ASP A 154 20.16 26.76 13.08
CA ASP A 154 21.22 27.76 13.03
C ASP A 154 21.72 28.07 11.61
N ILE A 155 20.86 28.01 10.58
CA ILE A 155 21.22 28.55 9.26
C ILE A 155 20.44 29.84 9.01
N PRO A 156 21.09 31.03 9.07
CA PRO A 156 20.42 32.28 8.77
C PRO A 156 20.09 32.37 7.28
N ILE A 157 18.89 32.88 6.99
CA ILE A 157 18.39 33.18 5.64
C ILE A 157 19.27 34.25 4.97
#